data_AF-A0A8S8YTA4-F1
#
_entry.id   AF-A0A8S8YTA4-F1
#
_cell.length_a   1.000
_cell.length_b   1.000
_cell.length_c   1.000
_cell.angle_alpha   90.00
_cell.angle_beta   90.00
_cell.angle_gamma   90.00
#
_symmetry.space_group_name_H-M   'P 1'
#
loop_
_entity.id
_entity.type
_entity.pdbx_description
1 polymer ?
#
loop_
_entity_poly.entity_id
_entity_poly.type
_entity_poly.pdbx_seq_one_letter_code
_entity_poly.pdbx_strand_id
1 'polypeptide(L)'
;MGGERIIDDPLSVITLLPLFAGLLLLLLTQVLPSSQSERLASVSRNVSMGIAMAVAVITTLLFIGNWGSIDWTNITQGGYVLQNDAIDLIPSIGVTWKVGADALSFPMIWLTTVLIPISMLVEWDAKRGHLFHPLLLVMEGALLGVFVVLDLFVFYVFWELTLIPMFLLILMWGGEDRRYAAMKFFIYTFAASVIMLSWNSRDVLPHRPDFWLR
;
A
#
# COMPACT_ATOMS: atom_id res chain seq x y z
N MET A 1 23.84 -13.26 11.27
CA MET A 1 23.44 -14.42 10.46
C MET A 1 22.05 -14.84 10.93
N GLY A 2 21.04 -14.27 10.29
CA GLY A 2 19.62 -14.49 10.55
C GLY A 2 18.90 -13.86 9.39
N GLY A 3 19.15 -14.40 8.19
CA GLY A 3 18.52 -13.93 6.96
C GLY A 3 17.11 -14.48 6.91
N GLU A 4 16.22 -13.95 7.75
CA GLU A 4 14.80 -14.07 7.48
C GLU A 4 14.56 -13.37 6.14
N ARG A 5 14.05 -14.13 5.18
CA ARG A 5 13.77 -13.60 3.86
C ARG A 5 12.55 -12.70 4.03
N ILE A 6 12.44 -11.65 3.22
CA ILE A 6 11.26 -10.77 3.14
C ILE A 6 9.93 -11.58 3.00
N ILE A 7 10.01 -12.83 2.57
CA ILE A 7 8.90 -13.75 2.32
C ILE A 7 8.43 -14.50 3.58
N ASP A 8 9.26 -14.55 4.63
CA ASP A 8 8.93 -15.28 5.87
C ASP A 8 8.03 -14.45 6.80
N ASP A 9 8.00 -13.12 6.60
CA ASP A 9 7.19 -12.18 7.35
C ASP A 9 5.73 -12.13 6.85
N PRO A 10 4.72 -12.42 7.68
CA PRO A 10 3.32 -12.40 7.26
C PRO A 10 2.89 -11.00 6.78
N LEU A 11 3.40 -9.93 7.41
CA LEU A 11 3.10 -8.55 7.03
C LEU A 11 3.67 -8.17 5.65
N SER A 12 4.88 -8.62 5.34
CA SER A 12 5.50 -8.42 4.03
C SER A 12 4.71 -9.16 2.95
N VAL A 13 4.27 -10.39 3.23
CA VAL A 13 3.48 -11.19 2.29
C VAL A 13 2.12 -10.55 2.00
N ILE A 14 1.34 -10.17 3.02
CA ILE A 14 0.01 -9.57 2.79
C ILE A 14 0.09 -8.22 2.05
N THR A 15 1.21 -7.50 2.16
CA THR A 15 1.42 -6.21 1.50
C THR A 15 1.87 -6.39 0.06
N LEU A 16 2.89 -7.23 -0.15
CA LEU A 16 3.54 -7.38 -1.46
C LEU A 16 2.72 -8.26 -2.41
N LEU A 17 1.99 -9.25 -1.90
CA LEU A 17 1.21 -10.18 -2.72
C LEU A 17 0.14 -9.48 -3.57
N PRO A 18 -0.79 -8.67 -3.02
CA PRO A 18 -1.77 -7.96 -3.83
C PRO A 18 -1.12 -6.94 -4.77
N LEU A 19 -0.03 -6.29 -4.33
CA LEU A 19 0.71 -5.34 -5.16
C LEU A 19 1.31 -6.00 -6.40
N PHE A 20 2.11 -7.05 -6.22
CA PHE A 20 2.75 -7.76 -7.33
C PHE A 20 1.75 -8.51 -8.19
N ALA A 21 0.74 -9.15 -7.59
CA ALA A 21 -0.30 -9.83 -8.35
C ALA A 21 -1.11 -8.83 -9.21
N GLY A 22 -1.46 -7.67 -8.66
CA GLY A 22 -2.17 -6.62 -9.38
C GLY A 22 -1.34 -6.08 -10.54
N LEU A 23 -0.06 -5.78 -10.31
CA LEU A 23 0.85 -5.33 -11.37
C LEU A 23 1.05 -6.39 -12.45
N LEU A 24 1.23 -7.65 -12.07
CA LEU A 24 1.38 -8.76 -13.01
C LEU A 24 0.12 -8.95 -13.85
N LEU A 25 -1.06 -8.90 -13.23
CA LEU A 25 -2.34 -8.95 -13.95
C LEU A 25 -2.48 -7.75 -14.91
N LEU A 26 -2.12 -6.54 -14.49
CA LEU A 26 -2.14 -5.37 -15.37
C LEU A 26 -1.19 -5.55 -16.57
N LEU A 27 0.03 -6.03 -16.35
CA LEU A 27 0.98 -6.30 -17.44
C LEU A 27 0.48 -7.39 -18.39
N LEU A 28 -0.07 -8.48 -17.85
CA LEU A 28 -0.68 -9.55 -18.66
C LEU A 28 -1.82 -9.02 -19.53
N THR A 29 -2.66 -8.12 -19.00
CA THR A 29 -3.76 -7.53 -19.77
C THR A 29 -3.31 -6.61 -20.90
N GLN A 30 -2.11 -6.04 -20.83
CA GLN A 30 -1.56 -5.20 -21.90
C GLN A 30 -0.88 -6.01 -23.02
N VAL A 31 -0.33 -7.19 -22.70
CA VAL A 31 0.39 -8.04 -23.66
C VAL A 31 -0.56 -8.94 -24.47
N LEU A 32 -1.75 -9.25 -23.96
CA LEU A 32 -2.68 -10.18 -24.60
C LEU A 32 -3.59 -9.51 -25.65
N PRO A 33 -3.84 -10.15 -26.81
CA PRO A 33 -4.68 -9.59 -27.88
C PRO A 33 -6.13 -9.31 -27.46
N SER A 34 -6.67 -8.17 -27.90
CA SER A 34 -8.02 -7.66 -27.59
C SER A 34 -9.18 -8.55 -28.07
N SER A 35 -8.92 -9.60 -28.85
CA SER A 35 -9.93 -10.58 -29.29
C SER A 35 -10.45 -11.49 -28.17
N GLN A 36 -9.79 -11.53 -27.00
CA GLN A 36 -10.21 -12.32 -25.82
C GLN A 36 -10.64 -11.45 -24.62
N SER A 37 -10.96 -10.17 -24.85
CA SER A 37 -11.17 -9.17 -23.78
C SER A 37 -12.20 -9.57 -22.72
N GLU A 38 -13.27 -10.30 -23.08
CA GLU A 38 -14.30 -10.73 -22.12
C GLU A 38 -13.84 -11.88 -21.22
N ARG A 39 -13.12 -12.87 -21.78
CA ARG A 39 -12.49 -13.95 -20.99
C ARG A 39 -11.39 -13.40 -20.09
N LEU A 40 -10.63 -12.43 -20.58
CA LEU A 40 -9.57 -11.80 -19.80
C LEU A 40 -10.13 -10.99 -18.63
N ALA A 41 -11.22 -10.24 -18.86
CA ALA A 41 -11.88 -9.47 -17.81
C ALA A 41 -12.48 -10.35 -16.71
N SER A 42 -13.09 -11.48 -17.08
CA SER A 42 -13.64 -12.42 -16.10
C SER A 42 -12.55 -13.13 -15.30
N VAL A 43 -11.47 -13.57 -15.95
CA VAL A 43 -10.34 -14.22 -15.26
C VAL A 43 -9.62 -13.23 -14.34
N SER A 44 -9.25 -12.04 -14.84
CA SER A 44 -8.54 -11.04 -14.03
C SER A 44 -9.38 -10.58 -12.84
N ARG A 45 -10.69 -10.44 -13.02
CA ARG A 45 -11.64 -10.13 -11.94
C ARG A 45 -11.63 -11.22 -10.87
N ASN A 46 -11.88 -12.46 -11.26
CA ASN A 46 -12.01 -13.56 -10.30
C ASN A 46 -10.70 -13.80 -9.55
N VAL A 47 -9.56 -13.67 -10.23
CA VAL A 47 -8.24 -13.77 -9.59
C VAL A 47 -8.02 -12.61 -8.62
N SER A 48 -8.28 -11.37 -9.03
CA SER A 48 -8.11 -10.19 -8.15
C SER A 48 -9.02 -10.28 -6.92
N MET A 49 -10.28 -10.66 -7.12
CA MET A 49 -11.24 -10.86 -6.03
C MET A 49 -10.81 -11.99 -5.09
N GLY A 50 -10.35 -13.11 -5.65
CA GLY A 50 -9.86 -14.24 -4.84
C GLY A 50 -8.67 -13.86 -3.97
N ILE A 51 -7.74 -13.06 -4.52
CA ILE A 51 -6.60 -12.54 -3.77
C ILE A 51 -7.04 -11.56 -2.68
N ALA A 52 -7.86 -10.56 -3.02
CA ALA A 52 -8.36 -9.58 -2.06
C ALA A 52 -9.14 -10.26 -0.91
N MET A 53 -9.98 -11.26 -1.22
CA MET A 53 -10.66 -12.05 -0.20
C MET A 53 -9.69 -12.85 0.67
N ALA A 54 -8.67 -13.48 0.08
CA ALA A 54 -7.68 -14.22 0.84
C ALA A 54 -6.92 -13.31 1.82
N VAL A 55 -6.49 -12.14 1.37
CA VAL A 55 -5.83 -11.12 2.20
C VAL A 55 -6.78 -10.66 3.31
N ALA A 56 -8.05 -10.33 3.00
CA ALA A 56 -9.06 -9.94 3.98
C ALA A 56 -9.33 -11.00 5.05
N VAL A 57 -9.37 -12.28 4.67
CA VAL A 57 -9.55 -13.39 5.62
C VAL A 57 -8.32 -13.51 6.51
N ILE A 58 -7.11 -13.48 5.93
CA ILE A 58 -5.86 -13.56 6.70
C ILE A 58 -5.76 -12.41 7.70
N THR A 59 -6.00 -11.17 7.27
CA THR A 59 -5.95 -10.01 8.16
C THR A 59 -7.06 -10.03 9.21
N THR A 60 -8.26 -10.54 8.89
CA THR A 60 -9.33 -10.73 9.88
C THR A 60 -8.96 -11.76 10.93
N LEU A 61 -8.34 -12.88 10.53
CA LEU A 61 -7.86 -13.90 11.47
C LEU A 61 -6.74 -13.35 12.36
N LEU A 62 -5.80 -12.60 11.79
CA LEU A 62 -4.75 -11.92 12.55
C LEU A 62 -5.34 -10.87 13.50
N PHE A 63 -6.31 -10.09 13.06
CA PHE A 63 -6.98 -9.07 13.85
C PHE A 63 -7.69 -9.70 15.05
N ILE A 64 -8.53 -10.72 14.84
CA ILE A 64 -9.25 -11.41 15.93
C ILE A 64 -8.29 -12.15 16.87
N GLY A 65 -7.32 -12.89 16.31
CA GLY A 65 -6.37 -13.69 17.08
C GLY A 65 -5.46 -12.83 17.97
N ASN A 66 -5.02 -11.68 17.48
CA ASN A 66 -4.26 -10.72 18.29
C ASN A 66 -5.18 -9.94 19.23
N TRP A 67 -6.39 -9.54 18.80
CA TRP A 67 -7.34 -8.82 19.67
C TRP A 67 -7.68 -9.61 20.95
N GLY A 68 -7.68 -10.94 20.88
CA GLY A 68 -7.91 -11.83 22.03
C GLY A 68 -6.73 -11.94 23.02
N SER A 69 -5.54 -11.47 22.67
CA SER A 69 -4.32 -11.52 23.51
C SER A 69 -3.65 -10.15 23.73
N ILE A 70 -4.07 -9.12 23.00
CA ILE A 70 -3.66 -7.73 23.22
C ILE A 70 -4.36 -7.25 24.50
N ASP A 71 -3.60 -7.10 25.58
CA ASP A 71 -4.01 -6.32 26.74
C ASP A 71 -4.07 -4.84 26.32
N TRP A 72 -5.22 -4.39 25.81
CA TRP A 72 -5.47 -3.00 25.39
C TRP A 72 -5.22 -1.97 26.50
N THR A 73 -5.12 -2.41 27.75
CA THR A 73 -4.83 -1.61 28.94
C THR A 73 -3.34 -1.57 29.33
N ASN A 74 -2.48 -2.37 28.68
CA ASN A 74 -1.03 -2.50 28.97
C ASN A 74 -0.15 -2.30 27.72
N ILE A 75 -0.70 -1.75 26.63
CA ILE A 75 0.12 -1.35 25.48
C ILE A 75 0.98 -0.16 25.92
N THR A 76 2.25 -0.43 26.20
CA THR A 76 3.26 0.61 26.34
C THR A 76 3.25 1.42 25.04
N GLN A 77 3.04 2.74 25.12
CA GLN A 77 3.07 3.61 23.94
C GLN A 77 4.37 3.34 23.14
N GLY A 78 4.24 2.90 21.89
CA GLY A 78 5.37 2.58 21.01
C GLY A 78 5.71 1.09 20.83
N GLY A 79 4.89 0.16 21.34
CA GLY A 79 5.05 -1.27 21.06
C GLY A 79 4.57 -1.68 19.65
N TYR A 80 5.38 -2.44 18.93
CA TYR A 80 5.01 -3.06 17.64
C TYR A 80 4.81 -4.57 17.82
N VAL A 81 3.83 -5.14 17.11
CA VAL A 81 3.61 -6.59 17.00
C VAL A 81 3.91 -7.01 15.56
N LEU A 82 4.32 -8.27 15.37
CA LEU A 82 4.71 -8.82 14.06
C LEU A 82 5.83 -8.00 13.38
N GLN A 83 6.76 -7.48 14.17
CA GLN A 83 7.88 -6.71 13.67
C GLN A 83 8.96 -7.64 13.12
N ASN A 84 9.51 -7.32 11.96
CA ASN A 84 10.66 -8.02 11.41
C ASN A 84 11.98 -7.36 11.82
N ASP A 85 13.07 -8.10 11.60
CA ASP A 85 14.42 -7.52 11.63
C ASP A 85 14.61 -6.61 10.40
N ALA A 86 15.30 -5.48 10.60
CA ALA A 86 15.55 -4.54 9.52
C ALA A 86 16.48 -5.18 8.47
N ILE A 87 16.01 -5.27 7.23
CA ILE A 87 16.79 -5.78 6.11
C ILE A 87 17.31 -4.60 5.31
N ASP A 88 18.62 -4.44 5.19
CA ASP A 88 19.21 -3.34 4.41
C ASP A 88 18.86 -3.50 2.92
N LEU A 89 18.11 -2.54 2.38
CA LEU A 89 17.80 -2.48 0.94
C LEU A 89 18.88 -1.71 0.19
N ILE A 90 19.19 -0.51 0.68
CA ILE A 90 20.22 0.36 0.07
C ILE A 90 21.09 0.93 1.20
N PRO A 91 22.19 0.23 1.56
CA PRO A 91 23.05 0.62 2.68
C PRO A 91 23.65 2.03 2.54
N SER A 92 23.87 2.50 1.31
CA SER A 92 24.50 3.80 1.04
C SER A 92 23.65 5.01 1.44
N ILE A 93 22.33 4.84 1.54
CA ILE A 93 21.38 5.89 1.94
C ILE A 93 20.62 5.52 3.21
N GLY A 94 20.99 4.42 3.88
CA GLY A 94 20.37 3.96 5.11
C GLY A 94 18.93 3.45 4.96
N VAL A 95 18.52 3.04 3.76
CA VAL A 95 17.16 2.57 3.50
C VAL A 95 17.04 1.10 3.88
N THR A 96 16.11 0.82 4.78
CA THR A 96 15.87 -0.51 5.34
C THR A 96 14.44 -0.97 5.07
N TRP A 97 14.26 -2.25 4.78
CA TRP A 97 12.95 -2.90 4.83
C TRP A 97 12.71 -3.30 6.28
N LYS A 98 11.95 -2.45 6.97
CA LYS A 98 11.49 -2.70 8.32
C LYS A 98 9.98 -2.58 8.35
N VAL A 99 9.30 -3.63 8.77
CA VAL A 99 7.85 -3.69 8.88
C VAL A 99 7.43 -4.01 10.31
N GLY A 100 6.26 -3.52 10.69
CA GLY A 100 5.66 -3.80 11.98
C GLY A 100 4.27 -3.17 12.05
N ALA A 101 3.40 -3.75 12.87
CA ALA A 101 2.05 -3.22 13.07
C ALA A 101 1.88 -2.79 14.53
N ASP A 102 1.49 -1.54 14.74
CA ASP A 102 1.12 -1.01 16.05
C ASP A 102 -0.39 -1.06 16.28
N ALA A 103 -0.84 -0.64 17.47
CA ALA A 103 -2.25 -0.64 17.85
C ALA A 103 -3.15 0.18 16.92
N LEU A 104 -2.60 1.19 16.22
CA LEU A 104 -3.35 2.01 15.27
C LEU A 104 -3.33 1.41 13.85
N SER A 105 -2.24 0.80 13.46
CA SER A 105 -2.00 0.22 12.14
C SER A 105 -2.85 -1.03 11.91
N PHE A 106 -3.03 -1.89 12.92
CA PHE A 106 -3.85 -3.09 12.79
C PHE A 106 -5.31 -2.80 12.36
N PRO A 107 -6.06 -1.89 13.03
CA PRO A 107 -7.39 -1.50 12.57
C PRO A 107 -7.41 -0.96 11.15
N MET A 108 -6.39 -0.18 10.75
CA MET A 108 -6.31 0.41 9.41
C MET A 108 -6.00 -0.62 8.33
N ILE A 109 -5.10 -1.56 8.60
CA ILE A 109 -4.81 -2.73 7.75
C ILE A 109 -6.09 -3.54 7.55
N TRP A 110 -6.75 -3.92 8.65
CA TRP A 110 -7.97 -4.71 8.61
C TRP A 110 -9.08 -4.00 7.82
N LEU A 111 -9.35 -2.73 8.12
CA LEU A 111 -10.33 -1.93 7.41
C LEU A 111 -10.04 -1.85 5.90
N THR A 112 -8.79 -1.62 5.51
CA THR A 112 -8.38 -1.56 4.10
C THR A 112 -8.73 -2.86 3.38
N THR A 113 -8.32 -3.99 3.96
CA THR A 113 -8.53 -5.32 3.36
C THR A 113 -10.00 -5.74 3.31
N VAL A 114 -10.86 -5.20 4.18
CA VAL A 114 -12.31 -5.43 4.11
C VAL A 114 -12.95 -4.54 3.02
N LEU A 115 -12.52 -3.29 2.89
CA LEU A 115 -13.11 -2.32 1.95
C LEU A 115 -12.82 -2.64 0.49
N ILE A 116 -11.64 -3.18 0.16
CA ILE A 116 -11.25 -3.51 -1.21
C ILE A 116 -12.19 -4.55 -1.86
N PRO A 117 -12.42 -5.75 -1.28
CA PRO A 117 -13.33 -6.72 -1.88
C PRO A 117 -14.78 -6.21 -1.91
N ILE A 118 -15.21 -5.41 -0.93
CA ILE A 118 -16.54 -4.75 -0.98
C ILE A 118 -16.61 -3.81 -2.19
N SER A 119 -15.57 -3.01 -2.42
CA SER A 119 -15.49 -2.09 -3.56
C SER A 119 -15.52 -2.81 -4.90
N MET A 120 -14.85 -3.97 -5.00
CA MET A 120 -14.90 -4.86 -6.19
C MET A 120 -16.30 -5.47 -6.40
N LEU A 121 -17.02 -5.79 -5.32
CA LEU A 121 -18.39 -6.33 -5.39
C LEU A 121 -19.41 -5.27 -5.81
N VAL A 122 -19.28 -4.03 -5.33
CA VAL A 122 -20.18 -2.93 -5.71
C VAL A 122 -20.11 -2.66 -7.21
N GLU A 123 -18.90 -2.67 -7.79
CA GLU A 123 -18.67 -2.43 -9.22
C GLU A 123 -18.20 -3.72 -9.93
N TRP A 124 -18.98 -4.81 -9.79
CA TRP A 124 -18.61 -6.14 -10.29
C TRP A 124 -18.39 -6.19 -11.81
N ASP A 125 -19.29 -5.54 -12.57
CA ASP A 125 -19.27 -5.47 -14.02
C ASP A 125 -18.73 -4.10 -14.52
N ALA A 126 -17.68 -3.61 -13.84
CA ALA A 126 -16.99 -2.39 -14.22
C ALA A 126 -16.65 -2.36 -15.73
N LYS A 127 -16.91 -1.22 -16.38
CA LYS A 127 -16.42 -0.98 -17.75
C LYS A 127 -14.90 -1.14 -17.77
N ARG A 128 -14.36 -1.97 -18.68
CA ARG A 128 -12.92 -2.35 -18.66
C ARG A 128 -12.49 -2.99 -17.33
N GLY A 129 -13.30 -3.92 -16.81
CA GLY A 129 -13.03 -4.65 -15.57
C GLY A 129 -11.67 -5.38 -15.53
N HIS A 130 -11.09 -5.68 -16.69
CA HIS A 130 -9.72 -6.22 -16.78
C HIS A 130 -8.65 -5.25 -16.28
N LEU A 131 -8.90 -3.94 -16.26
CA LEU A 131 -8.03 -2.94 -15.67
C LEU A 131 -8.49 -2.55 -14.27
N PHE A 132 -9.81 -2.44 -14.04
CA PHE A 132 -10.37 -1.97 -12.78
C PHE A 132 -9.98 -2.84 -11.58
N HIS A 133 -10.23 -4.14 -11.66
CA HIS A 133 -10.03 -5.06 -10.54
C HIS A 133 -8.54 -5.24 -10.18
N PRO A 134 -7.62 -5.43 -11.14
CA PRO A 134 -6.19 -5.46 -10.83
C PRO A 134 -5.67 -4.13 -10.28
N LEU A 135 -6.21 -2.99 -10.73
CA LEU A 135 -5.81 -1.67 -10.24
C LEU A 135 -6.23 -1.43 -8.79
N LEU A 136 -7.42 -1.91 -8.39
CA LEU A 136 -7.84 -1.96 -6.99
C LEU A 136 -6.91 -2.86 -6.16
N LEU A 137 -6.43 -3.97 -6.72
CA LEU A 137 -5.49 -4.86 -6.03
C LEU A 137 -4.11 -4.22 -5.83
N VAL A 138 -3.61 -3.47 -6.83
CA VAL A 138 -2.40 -2.64 -6.67
C VAL A 138 -2.60 -1.59 -5.59
N MET A 139 -3.78 -0.96 -5.55
CA MET A 139 -4.14 0.02 -4.54
C MET A 139 -4.17 -0.60 -3.13
N GLU A 140 -4.71 -1.80 -2.98
CA GLU A 140 -4.71 -2.54 -1.71
C GLU A 140 -3.28 -2.73 -1.18
N GLY A 141 -2.39 -3.29 -1.98
CA GLY A 141 -1.00 -3.50 -1.56
C GLY A 141 -0.24 -2.20 -1.28
N ALA A 142 -0.51 -1.15 -2.05
CA ALA A 142 0.09 0.16 -1.82
C ALA A 142 -0.38 0.78 -0.49
N LEU A 143 -1.69 0.72 -0.19
CA LEU A 143 -2.27 1.21 1.07
C LEU A 143 -1.80 0.39 2.27
N LEU A 144 -1.67 -0.93 2.13
CA LEU A 144 -1.12 -1.79 3.19
C LEU A 144 0.31 -1.40 3.54
N GLY A 145 1.15 -1.11 2.54
CA GLY A 145 2.53 -0.69 2.77
C GLY A 145 2.65 0.61 3.57
N VAL A 146 1.72 1.56 3.38
CA VAL A 146 1.66 2.81 4.16
C VAL A 146 1.46 2.55 5.66
N PHE A 147 0.72 1.50 6.04
CA PHE A 147 0.45 1.18 7.45
C PHE A 147 1.45 0.19 8.07
N VAL A 148 2.16 -0.58 7.24
CA VAL A 148 3.03 -1.67 7.70
C VAL A 148 4.50 -1.26 7.79
N VAL A 149 4.94 -0.31 6.96
CA VAL A 149 6.36 0.06 6.85
C VAL A 149 6.75 1.06 7.95
N LEU A 150 7.88 0.79 8.61
CA LEU A 150 8.44 1.63 9.67
C LEU A 150 9.56 2.57 9.18
N ASP A 151 10.18 2.25 8.05
CA ASP A 151 11.21 3.10 7.44
C ASP A 151 10.56 4.26 6.66
N LEU A 152 10.94 5.50 6.97
CA LEU A 152 10.32 6.70 6.39
C LEU A 152 10.48 6.80 4.88
N PHE A 153 11.61 6.33 4.32
CA PHE A 153 11.84 6.39 2.88
C PHE A 153 10.96 5.37 2.15
N VAL A 154 10.90 4.14 2.65
CA VAL A 154 10.05 3.10 2.08
C VAL A 154 8.57 3.47 2.25
N PHE A 155 8.19 4.06 3.38
CA PHE A 155 6.86 4.64 3.61
C PHE A 155 6.51 5.69 2.54
N TYR A 156 7.42 6.62 2.26
CA TYR A 156 7.24 7.65 1.23
C TYR A 156 7.02 7.04 -0.17
N VAL A 157 7.77 5.98 -0.51
CA VAL A 157 7.60 5.25 -1.77
C VAL A 157 6.21 4.61 -1.85
N PHE A 158 5.74 3.97 -0.79
CA PHE A 158 4.37 3.42 -0.75
C PHE A 158 3.32 4.52 -0.85
N TRP A 159 3.50 5.63 -0.14
CA TRP A 159 2.61 6.78 -0.21
C TRP A 159 2.46 7.29 -1.65
N GLU A 160 3.57 7.53 -2.36
CA GLU A 160 3.56 7.92 -3.77
C GLU A 160 2.95 6.84 -4.67
N LEU A 161 3.23 5.57 -4.37
CA LEU A 161 2.70 4.43 -5.12
C LEU A 161 1.17 4.37 -5.04
N THR A 162 0.55 4.78 -3.92
CA THR A 162 -0.93 4.85 -3.81
C THR A 162 -1.55 5.88 -4.76
N LEU A 163 -0.81 6.94 -5.12
CA LEU A 163 -1.32 8.01 -6.00
C LEU A 163 -1.57 7.51 -7.42
N ILE A 164 -0.75 6.58 -7.90
CA ILE A 164 -0.85 6.04 -9.26
C ILE A 164 -2.20 5.33 -9.51
N PRO A 165 -2.59 4.29 -8.74
CA PRO A 165 -3.88 3.63 -8.92
C PRO A 165 -5.05 4.56 -8.63
N MET A 166 -4.98 5.42 -7.61
CA MET A 166 -6.06 6.39 -7.34
C MET A 166 -6.27 7.36 -8.52
N PHE A 167 -5.19 7.92 -9.06
CA PHE A 167 -5.25 8.81 -10.22
C PHE A 167 -5.90 8.11 -11.42
N LEU A 168 -5.49 6.88 -11.71
CA LEU A 168 -6.03 6.09 -12.82
C LEU A 168 -7.50 5.72 -12.61
N LEU A 169 -7.89 5.37 -11.38
CA LEU A 169 -9.27 5.07 -11.03
C LEU A 169 -10.18 6.29 -11.26
N ILE A 170 -9.78 7.46 -10.76
CA ILE A 170 -10.53 8.71 -10.97
C ILE A 170 -10.57 9.05 -12.46
N LEU A 171 -9.45 8.96 -13.18
CA LEU A 171 -9.37 9.34 -14.59
C LEU A 171 -10.25 8.48 -15.51
N MET A 172 -10.35 7.18 -15.23
CA MET A 172 -11.07 6.22 -16.08
C MET A 172 -12.51 5.96 -15.64
N TRP A 173 -12.80 5.95 -14.33
CA TRP A 173 -14.11 5.62 -13.75
C TRP A 173 -14.73 6.75 -12.92
N GLY A 174 -14.06 7.89 -12.78
CA GLY A 174 -14.65 9.07 -12.15
C GLY A 174 -15.81 9.65 -12.97
N GLY A 175 -16.61 10.50 -12.31
CA GLY A 175 -17.80 11.14 -12.87
C GLY A 175 -17.51 12.26 -13.88
N GLU A 176 -18.37 13.27 -13.89
CA GLU A 176 -18.20 14.45 -14.74
C GLU A 176 -16.88 15.18 -14.44
N ASP A 177 -16.23 15.73 -15.47
CA ASP A 177 -14.93 16.41 -15.36
C ASP A 177 -13.80 15.59 -14.71
N ARG A 178 -13.87 14.26 -14.77
CA ARG A 178 -12.86 13.32 -14.23
C ARG A 178 -11.39 13.64 -14.53
N ARG A 179 -11.09 14.22 -15.70
CA ARG A 179 -9.72 14.64 -16.05
C ARG A 179 -9.23 15.77 -15.16
N TYR A 180 -10.09 16.76 -14.91
CA TYR A 180 -9.79 17.89 -14.05
C TYR A 180 -9.71 17.46 -12.58
N ALA A 181 -10.64 16.60 -12.15
CA ALA A 181 -10.64 16.05 -10.79
C ALA A 181 -9.37 15.22 -10.51
N ALA A 182 -9.00 14.31 -11.43
CA ALA A 182 -7.79 13.48 -11.28
C ALA A 182 -6.52 14.34 -11.25
N MET A 183 -6.41 15.35 -12.12
CA MET A 183 -5.24 16.23 -12.16
C MET A 183 -5.13 17.07 -10.89
N LYS A 184 -6.24 17.63 -10.39
CA LYS A 184 -6.26 18.34 -9.11
C LYS A 184 -5.83 17.42 -7.96
N PHE A 185 -6.45 16.25 -7.85
CA PHE A 185 -6.13 15.28 -6.80
C PHE A 185 -4.63 14.95 -6.80
N PHE A 186 -4.07 14.69 -7.97
CA PHE A 186 -2.65 14.40 -8.11
C PHE A 186 -1.78 15.59 -7.71
N ILE A 187 -2.03 16.80 -8.25
CA ILE A 187 -1.21 17.98 -7.96
C ILE A 187 -1.26 18.36 -6.47
N TYR A 188 -2.44 18.35 -5.84
CA TYR A 188 -2.56 18.69 -4.41
C TYR A 188 -1.81 17.69 -3.53
N THR A 189 -1.98 16.38 -3.80
CA THR A 189 -1.35 15.34 -2.98
C THR A 189 0.14 15.22 -3.24
N PHE A 190 0.58 15.33 -4.51
CA PHE A 190 1.99 15.32 -4.87
C PHE A 190 2.73 16.54 -4.30
N ALA A 191 2.14 17.74 -4.37
CA ALA A 191 2.74 18.93 -3.78
C ALA A 191 2.88 18.80 -2.25
N ALA A 192 1.85 18.28 -1.57
CA ALA A 192 1.91 18.00 -0.13
C ALA A 192 2.99 16.97 0.22
N SER A 193 3.12 15.93 -0.59
CA SER A 193 4.13 14.87 -0.42
C SER A 193 5.56 15.39 -0.58
N VAL A 194 5.83 16.21 -1.60
CA VAL A 194 7.14 16.86 -1.78
C VAL A 194 7.47 17.76 -0.59
N ILE A 195 6.48 18.48 -0.04
CA ILE A 195 6.68 19.28 1.18
C ILE A 195 7.08 18.37 2.35
N MET A 196 6.38 17.25 2.56
CA MET A 196 6.70 16.28 3.61
C MET A 196 8.16 15.80 3.52
N LEU A 197 8.62 15.39 2.33
CA LEU A 197 10.00 14.95 2.12
C LEU A 197 11.01 16.10 2.31
N SER A 198 10.69 17.27 1.78
CA SER A 198 11.56 18.46 1.87
C SER A 198 11.70 18.95 3.31
N TRP A 199 10.64 18.85 4.11
CA TRP A 199 10.65 19.21 5.52
C TRP A 199 11.60 18.32 6.30
N ASN A 200 11.47 16.99 6.14
CA ASN A 200 12.35 16.03 6.80
C ASN A 200 13.84 16.22 6.42
N SER A 201 14.14 16.61 5.17
CA SER A 201 15.52 16.86 4.74
C SER A 201 16.21 18.04 5.46
N ARG A 202 15.45 18.93 6.11
CA ARG A 202 16.00 20.08 6.86
C ARG A 202 16.49 19.70 8.26
N ASP A 203 15.92 18.66 8.85
CA ASP A 203 16.29 18.17 10.19
C ASP A 203 17.53 17.24 10.16
N VAL A 204 17.96 16.85 8.95
CA VAL A 204 19.15 16.01 8.72
C VAL A 204 20.44 16.84 8.54
N LEU A 205 20.34 18.16 8.34
CA LEU A 205 21.52 19.03 8.26
C LEU A 205 21.95 19.43 9.67
N PRO A 206 23.17 19.09 10.12
CA PRO A 206 23.65 19.53 11.42
C PRO A 206 23.59 21.06 11.45
N HIS A 207 22.96 21.59 12.51
CA HIS A 207 22.94 23.01 12.82
C HIS A 207 24.32 23.60 12.54
N ARG A 208 24.41 24.47 11.51
CA ARG A 208 25.61 25.26 11.32
C ARG A 208 25.76 26.13 12.57
N PRO A 209 26.88 26.06 13.30
CA PRO A 209 27.11 26.95 14.41
C PRO A 209 27.08 28.39 13.87
N ASP A 210 26.21 29.16 14.48
CA ASP A 210 25.95 30.57 14.33
C ASP A 210 27.23 31.38 14.57
N PHE A 211 27.96 31.63 13.49
CA PHE A 211 29.13 32.50 13.41
C PHE A 211 28.83 34.00 13.67
N TRP A 212 27.60 34.35 14.06
CA TRP A 212 27.13 35.74 14.15
C TRP A 212 26.95 36.28 15.57
N LEU A 213 27.47 35.61 16.59
CA LEU A 213 27.61 36.18 17.93
C LEU A 213 29.09 36.50 18.21
N ARG A 214 29.54 37.62 17.64
CA ARG A 214 30.65 38.43 18.16
C ARG A 214 30.14 39.82 18.46
#